data_AF-A0A937FKZ9-F1
#
_entry.id   AF-A0A937FKZ9-F1
#
_cell.length_a   1.000
_cell.length_b   1.000
_cell.length_c   1.000
_cell.angle_alpha   90.00
_cell.angle_beta   90.00
_cell.angle_gamma   90.00
#
_symmetry.space_group_name_H-M   'P 1'
#
loop_
_entity.id
_entity.type
_entity.pdbx_description
1 polymer ?
#
loop_
_entity_poly.entity_id
_entity_poly.type
_entity_poly.pdbx_seq_one_letter_code
_entity_poly.pdbx_strand_id
1 'polypeptide(L)' 'MATTIAQKALGLLAAFERAGREVSQVTFDGKRIELVLSKRAEQDEFERIDMRHDKT' A
#
# COMPACT_ATOMS: atom_id res chain seq x y z
N MET A 1 30.37 0.19 5.87
CA MET A 1 29.53 -0.90 6.40
C MET A 1 28.61 -1.38 5.28
N ALA A 2 28.61 -2.68 4.98
CA ALA A 2 27.74 -3.25 3.96
C ALA A 2 26.31 -3.29 4.48
N THR A 3 25.35 -2.70 3.75
CA THR A 3 23.93 -2.77 4.11
C THR A 3 23.38 -4.14 3.77
N THR A 4 22.74 -4.79 4.74
CA THR A 4 22.13 -6.10 4.53
C THR A 4 20.87 -5.96 3.67
N ILE A 5 20.45 -7.05 3.02
CA ILE A 5 19.20 -7.05 2.24
C ILE A 5 17.99 -6.71 3.12
N ALA A 6 18.00 -7.13 4.38
CA ALA A 6 16.97 -6.78 5.36
C ALA A 6 16.95 -5.27 5.64
N GLN A 7 18.11 -4.63 5.80
CA GLN A 7 18.19 -3.17 5.98
C GLN A 7 17.69 -2.41 4.74
N LYS A 8 17.98 -2.92 3.54
CA LYS A 8 17.44 -2.36 2.30
C LYS A 8 15.91 -2.50 2.23
N ALA A 9 15.37 -3.67 2.58
CA ALA A 9 13.93 -3.90 2.61
C ALA A 9 13.22 -3.00 3.64
N LEU A 10 13.79 -2.82 4.82
CA LEU A 10 13.25 -1.92 5.83
C LEU A 10 13.25 -0.45 5.34
N GLY A 11 14.32 -0.02 4.68
CA GLY A 11 14.38 1.31 4.07
C GLY A 11 13.32 1.52 2.99
N LEU A 12 13.08 0.50 2.16
CA LEU A 12 12.03 0.55 1.15
C LEU A 12 10.63 0.59 1.81
N LEU A 13 10.36 -0.27 2.78
CA LEU A 13 9.09 -0.28 3.53
C LEU A 13 8.78 1.12 4.09
N ALA A 14 9.72 1.71 4.81
CA ALA A 14 9.56 3.04 5.38
C ALA A 14 9.34 4.12 4.32
N ALA A 15 10.00 4.02 3.16
CA ALA A 15 9.80 4.96 2.06
C ALA A 15 8.38 4.88 1.47
N PHE A 16 7.84 3.67 1.28
CA PHE A 16 6.48 3.47 0.76
C PHE A 16 5.42 3.94 1.76
N GLU A 17 5.56 3.61 3.05
CA GLU A 17 4.63 4.05 4.10
C GLU A 17 4.60 5.57 4.22
N ARG A 18 5.77 6.23 4.18
CA ARG A 18 5.87 7.70 4.18
C ARG A 18 5.25 8.34 2.94
N ALA A 19 5.19 7.62 1.83
CA ALA A 19 4.51 8.05 0.61
C ALA A 19 2.98 7.76 0.65
N GLY A 20 2.44 7.30 1.77
CA GLY A 20 1.02 6.97 1.93
C GLY A 20 0.61 5.69 1.20
N ARG A 21 1.59 4.84 0.82
CA ARG A 21 1.36 3.55 0.19
C ARG A 21 1.54 2.48 1.26
N GLU A 22 0.46 1.82 1.61
CA GLU A 22 0.50 0.72 2.57
C GLU A 22 1.10 -0.52 1.91
N VAL A 23 2.06 -1.15 2.59
CA VAL A 23 2.69 -2.40 2.16
C VAL A 23 2.08 -3.53 2.97
N SER A 24 1.43 -4.49 2.33
CA SER A 24 0.81 -5.65 2.99
C SER A 24 1.79 -6.80 3.24
N GLN A 25 2.82 -6.93 2.41
CA GLN A 25 3.77 -8.02 2.50
C GLN A 25 5.15 -7.63 1.97
N VAL A 26 6.19 -8.13 2.64
CA VAL A 26 7.59 -8.06 2.20
C VAL A 26 8.13 -9.48 2.09
N THR A 27 8.61 -9.85 0.91
CA THR A 27 9.18 -11.18 0.64
C THR A 27 10.62 -11.09 0.17
N PHE A 28 11.46 -12.05 0.61
CA PHE A 28 12.86 -12.14 0.23
C PHE A 28 13.09 -13.40 -0.61
N ASP A 29 13.60 -13.22 -1.82
CA ASP A 29 14.03 -14.32 -2.69
C ASP A 29 15.51 -14.14 -3.03
N GLY A 30 16.37 -14.71 -2.18
CA GLY A 30 17.83 -14.57 -2.28
C GLY A 30 18.29 -13.12 -2.21
N LYS A 31 18.55 -12.51 -3.37
CA LYS A 31 18.99 -11.10 -3.52
C LYS A 31 17.85 -10.15 -3.94
N ARG A 32 16.64 -10.68 -4.16
CA ARG A 32 15.45 -9.94 -4.57
C ARG A 32 14.58 -9.62 -3.37
N ILE A 33 14.04 -8.40 -3.36
CA ILE A 33 13.04 -7.94 -2.38
C ILE A 33 11.76 -7.70 -3.17
N GLU A 34 10.67 -8.28 -2.71
CA GLU A 34 9.33 -8.05 -3.27
C GLU A 34 8.45 -7.35 -2.23
N LEU A 35 7.73 -6.31 -2.67
CA LEU A 35 6.81 -5.54 -1.84
C LEU A 35 5.42 -5.63 -2.47
N VAL A 36 4.46 -6.14 -1.71
CA VAL A 36 3.05 -6.14 -2.10
C VAL A 36 2.41 -4.90 -1.50
N LEU A 37 1.83 -4.06 -2.34
CA LEU A 37 1.09 -2.88 -1.89
C LEU A 37 -0.37 -3.25 -1.63
N SER A 38 -0.91 -2.80 -0.51
CA SER A 38 -2.36 -2.81 -0.29
C SER A 38 -2.99 -1.83 -1.27
N LYS A 39 -4.04 -2.26 -1.98
CA LYS A 39 -4.97 -1.28 -2.56
C LYS A 39 -5.63 -0.59 -1.39
N ARG A 40 -5.38 0.71 -1.23
CA ARG A 40 -6.23 1.53 -0.36
C ARG A 40 -7.65 1.31 -0.87
N ALA A 41 -8.57 0.89 0.00
CA ALA A 41 -9.98 0.98 -0.33
C ALA A 41 -10.21 2.45 -0.66
N GLU A 42 -10.38 2.76 -1.95
CA GLU A 42 -10.99 4.01 -2.36
C GLU A 42 -12.35 3.95 -1.68
N GLN A 43 -12.50 4.63 -0.54
CA GLN A 43 -13.82 4.89 0.01
C GLN A 43 -14.53 5.63 -1.10
N ASP A 44 -15.46 4.94 -1.73
CA ASP A 44 -16.28 5.47 -2.79
C ASP A 44 -16.99 6.70 -2.19
N GLU A 45 -16.54 7.88 -2.60
CA GLU A 45 -17.07 9.16 -2.14
C GLU A 45 -18.56 9.32 -2.49
N PHE A 46 -19.08 8.43 -3.35
CA PHE A 46 -20.48 8.34 -3.75
C PHE A 46 -21.28 7.29 -2.97
N GLU A 47 -20.66 6.45 -2.13
CA GLU A 47 -21.39 5.46 -1.30
C GLU A 47 -22.33 6.12 -0.28
N ARG A 48 -22.15 7.43 -0.02
CA ARG A 48 -23.02 8.23 0.87
C ARG A 48 -24.12 9.01 0.16
N ILE A 49 -24.11 9.08 -1.17
CA ILE A 49 -25.17 9.77 -1.91
C ILE A 49 -26.23 8.73 -2.24
N ASP A 50 -27.22 8.60 -1.35
CA ASP A 50 -28.48 7.95 -1.68
C ASP A 50 -29.13 8.74 -2.82
N MET A 51 -28.84 8.38 -4.06
CA MET A 51 -29.43 8.96 -5.28
C MET A 51 -30.89 8.51 -5.43
N ARG A 52 -31.69 8.64 -4.37
CA ARG A 52 -33.14 8.58 -4.47
C ARG A 52 -33.62 9.84 -5.17
N HIS A 53 -33.58 9.78 -6.50
CA HIS A 53 -34.54 10.51 -7.30
C HIS A 53 -35.89 9.84 -7.08
N ASP A 54 -36.59 10.23 -6.00
CA ASP A 54 -38.03 10.08 -5.94
C ASP A 54 -38.62 10.98 -7.03
N LYS A 55 -38.63 10.44 -8.26
CA LYS A 55 -39.46 10.93 -9.33
C LYS A 55 -40.86 10.38 -9.09
N THR A 56 -41.77 11.34 -8.97
CA THR A 56 -43.24 11.28 -9.11
C THR A 56 -44.04 10.72 -7.95
#